data_AF-A0AAV5J328-F1
#
_entry.id   AF-A0AAV5J328-F1
#
_cell.length_a   1.000
_cell.length_b   1.000
_cell.length_c   1.000
_cell.angle_alpha   90.00
_cell.angle_beta   90.00
_cell.angle_gamma   90.00
#
_symmetry.space_group_name_H-M   'P 1'
#
loop_
_entity.id
_entity.type
_entity.pdbx_description
1 polymer ?
#
loop_
_entity_poly.entity_id
_entity_poly.type
_entity_poly.pdbx_seq_one_letter_code
_entity_poly.pdbx_strand_id
1 'polypeptide(L)' 'MRSFPVVNPLNSLQIYFHEIPDEVIEKLIEEGAVLNVAGALIIEHPLILPYVKEVVGTTDSVMGLPKALTEKLIREAL' A
#
# COMPACT_ATOMS: atom_id res chain seq x y z
N MET A 1 -36.19 2.14 12.15
CA MET A 1 -35.19 1.23 11.54
C MET A 1 -34.20 2.11 10.79
N ARG A 2 -33.03 2.42 11.38
CA ARG A 2 -32.01 3.27 10.73
C ARG A 2 -31.18 2.37 9.82
N SER A 3 -31.28 2.55 8.52
CA SER A 3 -30.36 1.94 7.55
C SER A 3 -29.01 2.66 7.65
N PHE A 4 -28.02 2.02 8.24
CA PHE A 4 -26.64 2.49 8.17
C PHE A 4 -26.14 2.31 6.73
N PRO A 5 -25.49 3.32 6.13
CA PRO A 5 -24.83 3.12 4.85
C PRO A 5 -23.74 2.04 5.03
N VAL A 6 -23.71 1.06 4.13
CA VAL A 6 -22.59 0.11 4.06
C VAL A 6 -21.37 0.90 3.61
N VAL A 7 -20.59 1.40 4.57
CA VAL A 7 -19.30 2.04 4.29
C VAL A 7 -18.36 0.92 3.91
N ASN A 8 -18.00 0.79 2.63
CA ASN A 8 -17.01 -0.20 2.20
C ASN A 8 -15.62 0.32 2.61
N PRO A 9 -14.95 -0.26 3.61
CA PRO A 9 -13.68 0.26 4.15
C PRO A 9 -12.47 -0.13 3.30
N LEU A 10 -12.70 -0.82 2.18
CA LEU A 10 -11.66 -1.33 1.31
C LEU A 10 -11.08 -0.20 0.46
N ASN A 11 -10.02 0.42 0.97
CA ASN A 11 -9.15 1.25 0.17
C ASN A 11 -8.31 0.33 -0.73
N SER A 12 -8.58 0.35 -2.03
CA SER A 12 -7.75 -0.33 -3.02
C SER A 12 -6.68 0.63 -3.51
N LEU A 13 -5.43 0.17 -3.52
CA LEU A 13 -4.29 0.86 -4.11
C LEU A 13 -3.73 -0.05 -5.20
N GLN A 14 -3.53 0.50 -6.38
CA GLN A 14 -2.90 -0.21 -7.49
C GLN A 14 -1.55 0.43 -7.77
N ILE A 15 -0.52 -0.41 -7.92
CA ILE A 15 0.83 0.03 -8.23
C ILE A 15 1.22 -0.67 -9.53
N TYR A 16 1.63 0.14 -10.50
CA TYR A 16 2.13 -0.31 -11.77
C TYR A 16 3.64 -0.21 -11.76
N PHE A 17 4.30 -1.30 -12.13
CA PHE A 17 5.76 -1.35 -12.24
C PHE A 17 6.19 -1.45 -13.70
N HIS A 18 7.37 -0.94 -14.00
CA HIS A 18 8.16 -1.36 -15.14
C HIS A 18 8.68 -2.78 -14.90
N GLU A 19 9.21 -3.42 -15.95
CA GLU A 19 9.86 -4.72 -15.81
C GLU A 19 11.05 -4.59 -14.86
N ILE A 20 11.05 -5.40 -13.79
CA ILE A 20 12.09 -5.41 -12.77
C ILE A 20 13.09 -6.50 -13.18
N PRO A 21 14.38 -6.18 -13.40
CA PRO A 21 15.38 -7.18 -13.76
C PRO A 21 15.60 -8.21 -12.64
N ASP A 22 15.91 -9.45 -13.02
CA ASP A 22 16.19 -10.55 -12.06
C ASP A 22 17.33 -10.20 -11.09
N GLU A 23 18.36 -9.49 -11.56
CA GLU A 23 19.46 -8.97 -10.72
C GLU A 23 18.95 -8.16 -9.52
N VAL A 24 17.91 -7.35 -9.74
CA VAL A 24 17.35 -6.50 -8.69
C VAL A 24 16.61 -7.35 -7.67
N ILE A 25 15.88 -8.38 -8.14
CA ILE A 25 15.16 -9.31 -7.28
C ILE A 25 16.14 -10.08 -6.37
N GLU A 26 17.23 -10.61 -6.95
CA GLU A 26 18.26 -11.33 -6.19
C GLU A 26 18.90 -10.44 -5.12
N LYS A 27 19.26 -9.19 -5.47
CA LYS A 27 19.80 -8.21 -4.51
C LYS A 27 18.85 -7.93 -3.35
N LEU A 28 17.55 -7.81 -3.62
CA LEU A 28 16.54 -7.59 -2.57
C LEU A 28 16.42 -8.79 -1.63
N ILE A 29 16.51 -10.01 -2.16
CA ILE A 29 16.49 -11.24 -1.37
C ILE A 29 17.75 -11.34 -0.50
N GLU A 30 18.93 -11.06 -1.08
CA GLU A 30 20.21 -11.03 -0.35
C GLU A 30 20.22 -10.00 0.78
N GLU A 31 19.65 -8.81 0.55
CA GLU A 31 19.52 -7.75 1.56
C GLU A 31 18.55 -8.13 2.68
N GLY A 32 17.55 -8.98 2.40
CA GLY A 32 16.66 -9.59 3.38
C GLY A 32 15.56 -8.67 3.93
N ALA A 33 15.62 -7.36 3.69
CA ALA A 33 14.61 -6.40 4.15
C ALA A 33 13.20 -6.74 3.64
N VAL A 34 13.08 -7.18 2.39
CA VAL A 34 11.81 -7.56 1.75
C VAL A 34 11.17 -8.82 2.34
N LEU A 35 11.93 -9.64 3.07
CA LEU A 35 11.40 -10.86 3.69
C LEU A 35 10.49 -10.59 4.90
N ASN A 36 10.52 -9.35 5.42
CA ASN A 36 9.77 -8.94 6.61
C ASN A 36 8.49 -8.15 6.28
N VAL A 37 8.11 -8.05 5.01
CA VAL A 37 6.94 -7.29 4.56
C VAL A 37 6.01 -8.13 3.69
N ALA A 38 4.73 -7.77 3.68
CA ALA A 38 3.76 -8.44 2.84
C ALA A 38 4.09 -8.27 1.35
N GLY A 39 4.05 -9.37 0.60
CA GLY A 39 4.27 -9.35 -0.85
C GLY A 39 5.69 -8.99 -1.28
N ALA A 40 6.67 -9.00 -0.37
CA ALA A 40 8.06 -8.62 -0.64
C ALA A 40 8.23 -7.24 -1.29
N LEU A 41 7.29 -6.33 -1.04
CA LEU A 41 7.22 -5.04 -1.72
C LEU A 41 7.45 -3.87 -0.76
N ILE A 42 8.50 -3.10 -1.03
CA ILE A 42 8.82 -1.84 -0.36
C ILE A 42 8.95 -0.76 -1.45
N ILE A 43 7.91 0.06 -1.62
CA ILE A 43 7.80 1.04 -2.72
C ILE A 43 8.90 2.09 -2.64
N GLU A 44 9.26 2.51 -1.43
CA GLU A 44 10.27 3.55 -1.17
C GLU A 44 11.71 3.01 -1.24
N HIS A 45 11.89 1.71 -1.48
CA HIS A 45 13.22 1.12 -1.54
C HIS A 45 14.00 1.65 -2.75
N PRO A 46 15.29 2.04 -2.61
CA PRO A 46 16.07 2.61 -3.72
C PRO A 46 16.16 1.72 -4.97
N LEU A 47 16.12 0.40 -4.78
CA LEU A 47 16.14 -0.58 -5.88
C LEU A 47 14.79 -0.78 -6.57
N ILE A 48 13.67 -0.43 -5.92
CA ILE A 48 12.31 -0.60 -6.46
C ILE A 48 11.76 0.71 -7.00
N LEU A 49 12.07 1.84 -6.34
CA LEU A 49 11.58 3.16 -6.68
C LEU A 49 11.74 3.54 -8.17
N PRO A 50 12.87 3.24 -8.85
CA PRO A 50 13.04 3.55 -10.27
C PRO A 50 12.09 2.78 -11.19
N TYR A 51 11.54 1.66 -10.72
CA TYR A 51 10.63 0.80 -11.48
C TYR A 51 9.16 1.10 -11.19
N VAL A 52 8.84 2.01 -10.27
CA VAL A 52 7.45 2.42 -10.03
C VAL A 52 7.00 3.33 -11.16
N LYS A 53 6.06 2.85 -11.98
CA LYS A 53 5.50 3.60 -13.12
C LYS A 53 4.39 4.54 -12.67
N GLU A 54 3.46 4.02 -11.89
CA GLU A 54 2.27 4.77 -11.47
C GLU A 54 1.68 4.17 -10.19
N VAL A 55 1.18 5.03 -9.31
CA VAL A 55 0.42 4.64 -8.12
C VAL A 55 -0.96 5.24 -8.22
N VAL A 56 -1.98 4.39 -8.32
CA VAL A 56 -3.39 4.78 -8.45
C VAL A 56 -4.11 4.46 -7.13
N GLY A 57 -4.52 5.52 -6.43
CA GLY A 57 -5.23 5.46 -5.14
C GLY A 57 -4.90 6.66 -4.25
N THR A 58 -5.51 6.73 -3.06
CA THR A 58 -5.18 7.74 -2.06
C THR A 58 -3.91 7.33 -1.29
N THR A 59 -2.87 8.16 -1.31
CA THR A 59 -1.58 7.96 -0.62
C THR A 59 -1.69 7.71 0.89
N ASP A 60 -2.81 8.10 1.52
CA ASP A 60 -3.11 7.79 2.93
C ASP A 60 -3.16 6.28 3.25
N SER A 61 -3.29 5.41 2.24
CA SER A 61 -3.30 3.94 2.41
C SER A 61 -1.92 3.29 2.39
N VAL A 62 -0.87 4.00 1.93
CA VAL A 62 0.49 3.43 1.87
C VAL A 62 1.08 3.26 3.29
N MET A 63 0.63 4.05 4.26
CA MET A 63 1.11 4.01 5.65
C MET A 63 0.26 3.14 6.60
N GLY A 64 -0.71 2.37 6.10
CA GLY A 64 -1.49 1.41 6.90
C GLY A 64 -2.61 2.02 7.77
N LEU A 65 -2.77 3.36 7.82
CA LEU A 65 -3.88 4.01 8.52
C LEU A 65 -4.55 5.10 7.66
N PRO A 66 -5.72 4.82 7.06
CA PRO A 66 -6.48 5.82 6.31
C PRO A 66 -7.14 6.82 7.28
N LYS A 67 -6.43 7.91 7.61
CA LYS A 67 -6.83 8.90 8.64
C LYS A 67 -8.25 9.44 8.45
N ALA A 68 -8.65 9.74 7.21
CA ALA A 68 -10.00 10.22 6.91
C ALA A 68 -11.09 9.18 7.22
N LEU A 69 -10.82 7.90 6.95
CA LEU A 69 -11.74 6.80 7.28
C LEU A 69 -11.77 6.56 8.80
N THR A 70 -10.61 6.58 9.45
CA THR A 70 -10.52 6.45 10.92
C THR A 70 -11.29 7.54 11.64
N GLU A 71 -11.16 8.81 11.21
CA GLU A 71 -11.90 9.93 11.80
C GLU A 71 -13.41 9.75 11.64
N LYS A 72 -13.87 9.37 10.44
CA LYS A 72 -15.29 9.13 10.16
C LYS A 72 -15.87 8.05 11.07
N LEU A 73 -15.17 6.92 11.21
CA LEU A 73 -15.63 5.79 12.03
C LEU A 73 -15.69 6.13 13.53
N ILE A 74 -14.75 6.94 14.05
CA ILE A 74 -14.81 7.42 15.44
C ILE A 74 -16.05 8.29 15.67
N ARG A 75 -16.38 9.18 14.71
CA ARG A 75 -17.56 10.06 14.82
C ARG A 75 -18.89 9.30 14.73
N GLU A 76 -18.94 8.20 13.99
CA GLU A 76 -20.15 7.36 13.87
C GLU A 76 -20.38 6.46 15.10
N ALA A 77 -19.33 6.18 15.88
CA ALA A 77 -19.40 5.34 17.09
C ALA A 77 -19.71 6.12 18.39
N LEU A 78 -19.64 7.46 18.36
CA LEU A 78 -20.00 8.38 19.45
C LEU A 78 -21.45 8.82 19.34
#